data_AF-A0A918BT22-F1
#
_entry.id   AF-A0A918BT22-F1
#
_cell.length_a   1.000
_cell.length_b   1.000
_cell.length_c   1.000
_cell.angle_alpha   90.00
_cell.angle_beta   90.00
_cell.angle_gamma   90.00
#
_symmetry.space_group_name_H-M   'P 1'
#
loop_
_entity.id
_entity.type
_entity.pdbx_description
1 polymer ?
#
loop_
_entity_poly.entity_id
_entity_poly.type
_entity_poly.pdbx_seq_one_letter_code
_entity_poly.pdbx_strand_id
1 'polypeptide(L)'
;MNDNEEQARFFVRTWAEAVLRQAERAQQIRRQAAQDDRNYERMEDWSPPMEVLEKNFRTQWAEEHQLVWAAQQLERWDARLRRERGQDPREEDPFLKDVRDALEHLDEVDFTDFQAISPAPVKGREYIGRAIRRLPGRALDLVLGGPTLVGGIAPQAIEARALEAVQAVEQELEQEQREKHAAFLHAAEHDPELRELLEKIADFYAHPERLIGSPLAQGGSKDTTANT
;
A
#
# COMPACT_ATOMS: atom_id res chain seq x y z
N MET A 1 22.72 -10.22 -6.92
CA MET A 1 21.62 -9.28 -7.20
C MET A 1 22.28 -7.99 -7.65
N ASN A 2 21.82 -7.33 -8.71
CA ASN A 2 22.41 -6.05 -9.13
C ASN A 2 21.75 -4.89 -8.36
N ASP A 3 22.44 -3.76 -8.24
CA ASP A 3 21.95 -2.60 -7.46
C ASP A 3 20.57 -2.12 -7.94
N ASN A 4 20.29 -2.20 -9.26
CA ASN A 4 19.01 -1.78 -9.82
C ASN A 4 17.85 -2.67 -9.36
N GLU A 5 18.05 -3.99 -9.30
CA GLU A 5 17.07 -4.95 -8.81
C GLU A 5 16.79 -4.70 -7.32
N GLU A 6 17.83 -4.41 -6.53
CA GLU A 6 17.69 -4.12 -5.11
C GLU A 6 16.87 -2.85 -4.86
N GLN A 7 17.16 -1.79 -5.62
CA GLN A 7 16.39 -0.54 -5.54
C GLN A 7 14.96 -0.73 -6.04
N ALA A 8 14.74 -1.47 -7.14
CA ALA A 8 13.39 -1.76 -7.62
C ALA A 8 12.58 -2.52 -6.57
N ARG A 9 13.17 -3.53 -5.92
CA ARG A 9 12.54 -4.27 -4.82
C ARG A 9 12.21 -3.36 -3.64
N PHE A 10 13.12 -2.46 -3.27
CA PHE A 10 12.87 -1.49 -2.21
C PHE A 10 11.66 -0.61 -2.52
N PHE A 11 11.56 -0.08 -3.75
CA PHE A 11 10.43 0.74 -4.16
C PHE A 11 9.12 -0.04 -4.27
N VAL A 12 9.15 -1.29 -4.74
CA VAL A 12 7.99 -2.18 -4.72
C VAL A 12 7.42 -2.31 -3.31
N ARG A 13 8.24 -2.61 -2.31
CA ARG A 13 7.80 -2.69 -0.90
C ARG A 13 7.28 -1.35 -0.39
N THR A 14 8.01 -0.28 -0.68
CA THR A 14 7.61 1.09 -0.27
C THR A 14 6.22 1.46 -0.78
N TRP A 15 5.93 1.15 -2.05
CA TRP A 15 4.63 1.46 -2.65
C TRP A 15 3.54 0.48 -2.22
N ALA A 16 3.85 -0.78 -1.95
CA ALA A 16 2.90 -1.72 -1.35
C ALA A 16 2.42 -1.22 0.02
N GLU A 17 3.36 -0.80 0.88
CA GLU A 17 3.05 -0.17 2.17
C GLU A 17 2.28 1.15 2.02
N ALA A 18 2.59 1.94 1.00
CA ALA A 18 1.85 3.16 0.70
C ALA A 18 0.39 2.87 0.31
N VAL A 19 0.15 1.88 -0.54
CA VAL A 19 -1.20 1.44 -0.93
C VAL A 19 -1.99 0.99 0.29
N LEU A 20 -1.42 0.13 1.15
CA LEU A 20 -2.10 -0.34 2.35
C LEU A 20 -2.50 0.79 3.29
N ARG A 21 -1.57 1.71 3.60
CA ARG A 21 -1.87 2.89 4.44
C ARG A 21 -2.92 3.79 3.82
N GLN A 22 -2.86 3.97 2.50
CA GLN A 22 -3.77 4.87 1.80
C GLN A 22 -5.18 4.27 1.67
N ALA A 23 -5.28 2.95 1.45
CA ALA A 23 -6.55 2.23 1.45
C ALA A 23 -7.24 2.34 2.82
N GLU A 24 -6.50 2.18 3.91
CA GLU A 24 -7.02 2.36 5.26
C GLU A 24 -7.55 3.80 5.48
N ARG A 25 -6.79 4.82 5.08
CA ARG A 25 -7.22 6.22 5.18
C ARG A 25 -8.48 6.51 4.37
N ALA A 26 -8.51 6.07 3.11
CA ALA A 26 -9.68 6.20 2.23
C ALA A 26 -10.91 5.49 2.83
N GLN A 27 -10.73 4.31 3.43
CA GLN A 27 -11.81 3.60 4.09
C GLN A 27 -12.33 4.35 5.32
N GLN A 28 -11.44 4.87 6.17
CA GLN A 28 -11.81 5.63 7.35
C GLN A 28 -12.61 6.90 6.97
N ILE A 29 -12.14 7.67 5.99
CA ILE A 29 -12.84 8.88 5.56
C ILE A 29 -14.20 8.56 4.92
N ARG A 30 -14.30 7.49 4.11
CA ARG A 30 -15.60 7.05 3.55
C ARG A 30 -16.60 6.72 4.65
N ARG A 31 -16.17 6.00 5.70
CA ARG A 31 -17.05 5.65 6.83
C ARG A 31 -17.52 6.89 7.57
N GLN A 32 -16.62 7.84 7.83
CA GLN A 32 -16.93 9.10 8.49
C GLN A 32 -17.88 9.95 7.64
N ALA A 33 -17.57 10.13 6.35
CA ALA A 33 -18.39 10.89 5.41
C ALA A 33 -19.81 10.32 5.32
N ALA A 34 -19.95 8.99 5.16
CA ALA A 34 -21.25 8.35 5.10
C ALA A 34 -22.05 8.46 6.42
N GLN A 35 -21.37 8.50 7.56
CA GLN A 35 -22.03 8.71 8.84
C GLN A 35 -22.52 10.15 9.00
N ASP A 36 -21.68 11.12 8.65
CA ASP A 36 -22.02 12.54 8.75
C ASP A 36 -23.12 12.92 7.76
N ASP A 37 -23.13 12.34 6.56
CA ASP A 37 -24.19 12.53 5.56
C ASP A 37 -25.55 12.05 6.09
N ARG A 38 -25.62 10.82 6.61
CA ARG A 38 -26.83 10.29 7.28
C ARG A 38 -27.26 11.11 8.49
N ASN A 39 -26.32 11.72 9.21
CA ASN A 39 -26.62 12.57 10.36
C ASN A 39 -27.17 13.92 9.89
N TYR A 40 -26.60 14.50 8.83
CA TYR A 40 -27.06 15.74 8.22
C TYR A 40 -28.51 15.65 7.75
N GLU A 41 -28.88 14.54 7.09
CA GLU A 41 -30.25 14.31 6.60
C GLU A 41 -31.31 14.33 7.70
N ARG A 42 -30.93 14.08 8.96
CA ARG A 42 -31.88 14.08 10.09
C ARG A 42 -32.29 15.49 10.51
N MET A 43 -31.52 16.52 10.15
CA MET A 43 -31.81 17.93 10.44
C MET A 43 -32.06 18.22 11.94
N GLU A 44 -31.43 17.45 12.81
CA GLU A 44 -31.46 17.63 14.28
C GLU A 44 -30.39 18.63 14.75
N ASP A 45 -30.52 19.16 15.96
CA ASP A 45 -29.57 20.12 16.56
C ASP A 45 -28.13 19.58 16.67
N TRP A 46 -27.97 18.26 16.74
CA TRP A 46 -26.68 17.58 16.81
C TRP A 46 -26.12 17.20 15.42
N SER A 47 -26.87 17.47 14.34
CA SER A 47 -26.44 17.14 12.98
C SER A 47 -25.20 17.95 12.61
N PRO A 48 -24.24 17.35 11.87
CA PRO A 48 -23.11 18.11 11.38
C PRO A 48 -23.61 19.22 10.45
N PRO A 49 -22.97 20.39 10.41
CA PRO A 49 -23.33 21.44 9.46
C PRO A 49 -22.77 21.13 8.06
N MET A 50 -23.27 21.82 7.02
CA MET A 50 -22.88 21.57 5.61
C MET A 50 -21.36 21.67 5.39
N GLU A 51 -20.69 22.58 6.08
CA GLU A 51 -19.25 22.79 5.96
C GLU A 51 -18.43 21.54 6.35
N VAL A 52 -18.98 20.69 7.25
CA VAL A 52 -18.38 19.40 7.60
C VAL A 52 -18.52 18.42 6.45
N LEU A 53 -19.68 18.36 5.79
CA LEU A 53 -19.88 17.48 4.62
C LEU A 53 -18.96 17.88 3.46
N GLU A 54 -18.85 19.16 3.15
CA GLU A 54 -17.93 19.64 2.11
C GLU A 54 -16.48 19.31 2.44
N LYS A 55 -16.07 19.45 3.71
CA LYS A 55 -14.73 19.06 4.15
C LYS A 55 -14.52 17.57 3.97
N ASN A 56 -15.47 16.75 4.41
CA ASN A 56 -15.41 15.30 4.26
C ASN A 56 -15.27 14.90 2.79
N PHE A 57 -16.03 15.52 1.88
CA PHE A 57 -15.88 15.27 0.46
C PHE A 57 -14.52 15.67 -0.08
N ARG A 58 -14.02 16.88 0.21
CA ARG A 58 -12.69 17.32 -0.24
C ARG A 58 -11.59 16.37 0.23
N THR A 59 -11.68 15.91 1.48
CA THR A 59 -10.75 14.92 2.03
C THR A 59 -10.91 13.58 1.33
N GLN A 60 -12.12 13.03 1.24
CA GLN A 60 -12.36 11.75 0.57
C GLN A 60 -11.84 11.79 -0.87
N TRP A 61 -12.23 12.79 -1.66
CA TRP A 61 -11.77 12.96 -3.04
C TRP A 61 -10.24 12.92 -3.16
N ALA A 62 -9.54 13.64 -2.29
CA ALA A 62 -8.07 13.64 -2.28
C ALA A 62 -7.50 12.27 -1.90
N GLU A 63 -8.01 11.62 -0.85
CA GLU A 63 -7.51 10.32 -0.39
C GLU A 63 -7.76 9.21 -1.42
N GLU A 64 -8.89 9.22 -2.14
CA GLU A 64 -9.16 8.27 -3.24
C GLU A 64 -8.19 8.47 -4.41
N HIS A 65 -7.91 9.72 -4.78
CA HIS A 65 -6.92 10.01 -5.83
C HIS A 65 -5.52 9.53 -5.41
N GLN A 66 -5.11 9.77 -4.17
CA GLN A 66 -3.84 9.27 -3.66
C GLN A 66 -3.76 7.74 -3.67
N LEU A 67 -4.88 7.04 -3.44
CA LEU A 67 -4.93 5.58 -3.53
C LEU A 67 -4.68 5.10 -4.96
N VAL A 68 -5.33 5.71 -5.95
CA VAL A 68 -5.10 5.42 -7.37
C VAL A 68 -3.65 5.66 -7.76
N TRP A 69 -3.07 6.78 -7.31
CA TRP A 69 -1.67 7.10 -7.58
C TRP A 69 -0.71 6.08 -6.96
N ALA A 70 -0.92 5.72 -5.69
CA ALA A 70 -0.09 4.74 -5.00
C ALA A 70 -0.15 3.37 -5.69
N ALA A 71 -1.34 2.92 -6.12
CA ALA A 71 -1.51 1.66 -6.83
C ALA A 71 -0.77 1.65 -8.18
N GLN A 72 -0.91 2.72 -8.97
CA GLN A 72 -0.19 2.83 -10.24
C GLN A 72 1.33 2.84 -10.05
N GLN A 73 1.83 3.50 -9.00
CA GLN A 73 3.26 3.52 -8.70
C GLN A 73 3.77 2.13 -8.30
N LEU A 74 2.99 1.36 -7.52
CA LEU A 74 3.29 -0.03 -7.22
C LEU A 74 3.43 -0.87 -8.50
N GLU A 75 2.44 -0.82 -9.40
CA GLU A 75 2.47 -1.57 -10.67
C GLU A 75 3.69 -1.22 -11.54
N ARG A 76 4.04 0.07 -11.62
CA ARG A 76 5.21 0.53 -12.38
C ARG A 76 6.53 0.00 -11.81
N TRP A 77 6.66 0.00 -10.49
CA TRP A 77 7.87 -0.52 -9.84
C TRP A 77 7.93 -2.04 -9.88
N ASP A 78 6.79 -2.74 -9.81
CA ASP A 78 6.72 -4.20 -10.04
C ASP A 78 7.16 -4.54 -11.47
N ALA A 79 6.61 -3.86 -12.47
CA ALA A 79 7.03 -4.01 -13.86
C ALA A 79 8.52 -3.71 -14.05
N ARG A 80 9.09 -2.74 -13.32
CA ARG A 80 10.54 -2.48 -13.34
C ARG A 80 11.32 -3.63 -12.71
N LEU A 81 10.92 -4.11 -11.53
CA LEU A 81 11.57 -5.21 -10.83
C LEU A 81 11.61 -6.48 -11.70
N ARG A 82 10.49 -6.83 -12.35
CA ARG A 82 10.41 -7.98 -13.26
C ARG A 82 11.39 -7.86 -14.42
N ARG A 83 11.50 -6.67 -15.04
CA ARG A 83 12.48 -6.42 -16.11
C ARG A 83 13.92 -6.60 -15.63
N GLU A 84 14.27 -6.12 -14.42
CA GLU A 84 15.62 -6.32 -13.85
C GLU A 84 15.93 -7.81 -13.61
N ARG A 85 14.90 -8.63 -13.39
CA ARG A 85 15.01 -10.09 -13.26
C ARG A 85 14.98 -10.84 -14.59
N GLY A 86 14.87 -10.14 -15.72
CA GLY A 86 14.70 -10.76 -17.04
C GLY A 86 13.35 -11.44 -17.23
N GLN A 87 12.34 -11.06 -16.44
CA GLN A 87 10.97 -11.56 -16.53
C GLN A 87 10.10 -10.58 -17.32
N ASP A 88 9.03 -11.10 -17.92
CA ASP A 88 8.01 -10.25 -18.53
C ASP A 88 7.30 -9.42 -17.45
N PRO A 89 7.11 -8.11 -17.67
CA PRO A 89 6.37 -7.27 -16.75
C PRO A 89 4.91 -7.73 -16.64
N ARG A 90 4.32 -7.61 -15.45
CA ARG A 90 2.89 -7.87 -15.25
C ARG A 90 2.09 -6.83 -16.03
N GLU A 91 0.97 -7.25 -16.60
CA GLU A 91 0.03 -6.33 -17.24
C GLU A 91 -0.54 -5.36 -16.19
N GLU A 92 -0.50 -4.06 -16.48
CA GLU A 92 -1.11 -3.03 -15.62
C GLU A 92 -2.64 -3.20 -15.64
N ASP A 93 -3.32 -2.94 -14.52
CA ASP A 93 -4.78 -2.91 -14.50
C ASP A 93 -5.29 -1.76 -15.42
N PRO A 94 -5.99 -2.07 -16.52
CA PRO A 94 -6.38 -1.04 -17.49
C PRO A 94 -7.34 -0.02 -16.89
N PHE A 95 -8.17 -0.43 -15.93
CA PHE A 95 -9.12 0.45 -15.28
C PHE A 95 -8.41 1.42 -14.33
N LEU A 96 -7.49 0.95 -13.48
CA LEU A 96 -6.71 1.85 -12.61
C LEU A 96 -5.88 2.83 -13.43
N LYS A 97 -5.30 2.35 -14.53
CA LYS A 97 -4.57 3.19 -15.47
C LYS A 97 -5.47 4.30 -16.07
N ASP A 98 -6.65 3.95 -16.59
CA ASP A 98 -7.54 4.92 -17.20
C ASP A 98 -8.09 5.92 -16.17
N VAL A 99 -8.35 5.49 -14.93
CA VAL A 99 -8.72 6.39 -13.81
C VAL A 99 -7.58 7.33 -13.46
N ARG A 100 -6.34 6.85 -13.36
CA ARG A 100 -5.18 7.71 -13.09
C ARG A 100 -4.99 8.72 -14.21
N ASP A 101 -5.00 8.29 -15.47
CA ASP A 101 -4.85 9.18 -16.62
C ASP A 101 -5.98 10.23 -16.63
N ALA A 102 -7.20 9.88 -16.21
CA ALA A 102 -8.30 10.82 -16.11
C ALA A 102 -8.12 11.86 -14.98
N LEU A 103 -7.60 11.44 -13.83
CA LEU A 103 -7.31 12.33 -12.70
C LEU A 103 -6.10 13.24 -12.98
N GLU A 104 -5.09 12.74 -13.70
CA GLU A 104 -3.90 13.50 -14.11
C GLU A 104 -4.25 14.67 -15.05
N HIS A 105 -5.26 14.50 -15.90
CA HIS A 105 -5.71 15.50 -16.89
C HIS A 105 -7.05 16.15 -16.51
N LEU A 106 -7.43 16.12 -15.22
CA LEU A 106 -8.71 16.63 -14.74
C LEU A 106 -8.84 18.16 -14.91
N ASP A 107 -7.74 18.89 -15.03
CA ASP A 107 -7.73 20.34 -15.28
C ASP A 107 -8.03 20.71 -16.74
N GLU A 108 -8.01 19.74 -17.65
CA GLU A 108 -8.20 19.95 -19.10
C GLU A 108 -9.63 19.66 -19.59
N VAL A 109 -10.54 19.24 -18.70
CA VAL A 109 -11.85 18.68 -19.08
C VAL A 109 -13.00 19.63 -18.78
N ASP A 110 -14.17 19.35 -19.34
CA ASP A 110 -15.39 20.14 -19.09
C ASP A 110 -16.10 19.63 -17.83
N PHE A 111 -16.82 20.53 -17.15
CA PHE A 111 -17.60 20.20 -15.95
C PHE A 111 -19.09 20.46 -16.20
N THR A 112 -19.93 19.46 -15.96
CA THR A 112 -21.39 19.56 -16.10
C THR A 112 -22.09 18.65 -15.09
N ASP A 113 -23.20 19.09 -14.51
CA ASP A 113 -24.04 18.29 -13.61
C ASP A 113 -23.26 17.50 -12.53
N PHE A 114 -22.31 18.16 -11.86
CA PHE A 114 -21.42 17.55 -10.87
C PHE A 114 -20.58 16.39 -11.40
N GLN A 115 -20.22 16.43 -12.68
CA GLN A 115 -19.33 15.46 -13.32
C GLN A 115 -18.24 16.18 -14.10
N ALA A 116 -17.07 15.54 -14.17
CA ALA A 116 -16.05 15.89 -15.15
C ALA A 116 -16.24 15.03 -16.39
N ILE A 117 -16.40 15.66 -17.55
CA ILE A 117 -16.69 15.03 -18.83
C ILE A 117 -15.67 15.43 -19.89
N SER A 118 -15.49 14.57 -20.89
CA SER A 118 -14.64 14.90 -22.02
C SER A 118 -15.18 16.14 -22.75
N PRO A 119 -14.35 17.16 -23.03
CA PRO A 119 -14.77 18.31 -23.81
C PRO A 119 -15.07 17.92 -25.25
N ALA A 120 -15.77 18.82 -25.94
CA ALA A 120 -16.02 18.67 -27.37
C ALA A 120 -14.68 18.63 -28.14
N PRO A 121 -14.50 17.73 -29.13
CA PRO A 121 -13.24 17.64 -29.86
C PRO A 121 -12.92 18.95 -30.59
N VAL A 122 -11.75 19.54 -30.27
CA VAL A 122 -11.21 20.69 -30.98
C VAL A 122 -10.09 20.22 -31.90
N LYS A 123 -10.10 20.68 -33.16
CA LYS A 123 -9.09 20.33 -34.15
C LYS A 123 -7.68 20.68 -33.64
N GLY A 124 -6.77 19.71 -33.65
CA GLY A 124 -5.40 19.84 -33.13
C GLY A 124 -5.26 19.65 -31.61
N ARG A 125 -6.36 19.33 -30.90
CA ARG A 125 -6.39 19.02 -29.46
C ARG A 125 -7.27 17.80 -29.16
N GLU A 126 -7.35 16.86 -30.09
CA GLU A 126 -8.20 15.67 -29.99
C GLU A 126 -7.76 14.70 -28.87
N TYR A 127 -6.55 14.90 -28.32
CA TYR A 127 -6.05 14.12 -27.18
C TYR A 127 -6.71 14.52 -25.86
N ILE A 128 -7.22 15.76 -25.73
CA ILE A 128 -7.85 16.24 -24.50
C ILE A 128 -9.12 15.42 -24.21
N GLY A 129 -9.31 15.05 -22.94
CA GLY A 129 -10.42 14.22 -22.48
C GLY A 129 -10.37 12.77 -22.93
N ARG A 130 -9.29 12.32 -23.58
CA ARG A 130 -9.17 10.92 -24.05
C ARG A 130 -9.30 9.91 -22.91
N ALA A 131 -8.69 10.21 -21.75
CA ALA A 131 -8.76 9.35 -20.58
C ALA A 131 -10.20 9.25 -20.03
N ILE A 132 -10.88 10.39 -19.87
CA ILE A 132 -12.30 10.43 -19.46
C ILE A 132 -13.18 9.58 -20.39
N ARG A 133 -12.95 9.63 -21.72
CA ARG A 133 -13.74 8.85 -22.69
C ARG A 133 -13.61 7.32 -22.52
N ARG A 134 -12.56 6.84 -21.86
CA ARG A 134 -12.34 5.41 -21.59
C ARG A 134 -12.96 4.94 -20.28
N LEU A 135 -13.29 5.87 -19.39
CA LEU A 135 -13.95 5.54 -18.12
C LEU A 135 -15.35 4.98 -18.36
N PRO A 136 -15.82 4.08 -17.47
CA PRO A 136 -17.24 3.79 -17.32
C PRO A 136 -18.04 5.08 -17.20
N GLY A 137 -19.21 5.14 -17.85
CA GLY A 137 -20.03 6.37 -17.89
C GLY A 137 -19.40 7.55 -18.64
N ARG A 138 -18.14 7.44 -19.09
CA ARG A 138 -17.35 8.51 -19.73
C ARG A 138 -17.26 9.78 -18.89
N ALA A 139 -17.21 9.61 -17.56
CA ALA A 139 -17.25 10.71 -16.60
C ALA A 139 -16.52 10.35 -15.30
N LEU A 140 -16.09 11.38 -14.57
CA LEU A 140 -15.77 11.28 -13.14
C LEU A 140 -16.88 11.98 -12.35
N ASP A 141 -17.34 11.34 -11.28
CA ASP A 141 -18.42 11.87 -10.45
C ASP A 141 -17.84 12.82 -9.38
N LEU A 142 -18.35 14.04 -9.28
CA LEU A 142 -17.91 15.10 -8.34
C LEU A 142 -18.98 15.43 -7.29
N VAL A 143 -19.81 14.45 -6.94
CA VAL A 143 -20.98 14.64 -6.08
C VAL A 143 -20.63 14.44 -4.60
N LEU A 144 -21.06 15.39 -3.76
CA LEU A 144 -21.00 15.26 -2.29
C LEU A 144 -21.82 14.06 -1.82
N GLY A 145 -21.24 13.19 -0.98
CA GLY A 145 -21.98 12.06 -0.37
C GLY A 145 -22.40 10.94 -1.33
N GLY A 146 -22.05 11.02 -2.62
CA GLY A 146 -22.43 10.04 -3.62
C GLY A 146 -21.78 8.66 -3.41
N PRO A 147 -22.45 7.56 -3.82
CA PRO A 147 -21.88 6.22 -3.70
C PRO A 147 -20.80 5.91 -4.74
N THR A 148 -20.54 6.81 -5.69
CA THR A 148 -19.73 6.57 -6.89
C THR A 148 -18.69 7.66 -7.10
N LEU A 149 -17.58 7.27 -7.74
CA LEU A 149 -16.45 8.13 -8.06
C LEU A 149 -16.18 8.21 -9.57
N VAL A 150 -16.41 7.10 -10.29
CA VAL A 150 -16.03 6.96 -11.71
C VAL A 150 -17.24 6.50 -12.51
N GLY A 151 -18.03 7.44 -13.00
CA GLY A 151 -19.19 7.20 -13.87
C GLY A 151 -20.07 6.06 -13.41
N GLY A 152 -20.43 6.06 -12.12
CA GLY A 152 -21.24 5.01 -11.49
C GLY A 152 -20.47 3.89 -10.79
N ILE A 153 -19.13 3.87 -10.84
CA ILE A 153 -18.31 2.91 -10.11
C ILE A 153 -18.02 3.39 -8.70
N ALA A 154 -18.22 2.50 -7.73
CA ALA A 154 -18.00 2.78 -6.32
C ALA A 154 -16.50 2.84 -5.96
N PRO A 155 -16.07 3.71 -5.04
CA PRO A 155 -14.67 3.81 -4.61
C PRO A 155 -14.07 2.49 -4.10
N GLN A 156 -14.90 1.61 -3.52
CA GLN A 156 -14.47 0.30 -3.02
C GLN A 156 -13.97 -0.63 -4.13
N ALA A 157 -14.44 -0.44 -5.37
CA ALA A 157 -13.94 -1.22 -6.50
C ALA A 157 -12.51 -0.82 -6.88
N ILE A 158 -12.15 0.46 -6.72
CA ILE A 158 -10.78 0.95 -6.89
C ILE A 158 -9.89 0.40 -5.77
N GLU A 159 -10.36 0.49 -4.52
CA GLU A 159 -9.67 -0.08 -3.36
C GLU A 159 -9.37 -1.57 -3.56
N ALA A 160 -10.37 -2.37 -3.96
CA ALA A 160 -10.19 -3.80 -4.16
C ALA A 160 -9.08 -4.12 -5.18
N ARG A 161 -9.07 -3.42 -6.32
CA ARG A 161 -8.03 -3.60 -7.36
C ARG A 161 -6.65 -3.16 -6.87
N ALA A 162 -6.57 -2.07 -6.12
CA ALA A 162 -5.31 -1.62 -5.53
C ALA A 162 -4.75 -2.66 -4.53
N LEU A 163 -5.61 -3.26 -3.71
CA LEU A 163 -5.22 -4.31 -2.77
C LEU A 163 -4.87 -5.63 -3.47
N GLU A 164 -5.51 -5.95 -4.59
CA GLU A 164 -5.14 -7.10 -5.43
C GLU A 164 -3.72 -6.94 -5.99
N ALA A 165 -3.34 -5.74 -6.42
CA ALA A 165 -1.97 -5.46 -6.87
C ALA A 165 -0.94 -5.67 -5.73
N VAL A 166 -1.26 -5.25 -4.50
CA VAL A 166 -0.44 -5.51 -3.31
C VAL A 166 -0.30 -7.01 -3.06
N GLN A 167 -1.43 -7.72 -3.00
CA GLN A 167 -1.45 -9.16 -2.73
C GLN A 167 -0.61 -9.94 -3.75
N ALA A 168 -0.72 -9.60 -5.03
CA ALA A 168 0.01 -10.26 -6.10
C ALA A 168 1.53 -10.01 -6.04
N VAL A 169 1.97 -8.88 -5.47
CA VAL A 169 3.38 -8.59 -5.22
C VAL A 169 3.88 -9.30 -3.95
N GLU A 170 3.13 -9.23 -2.86
CA GLU A 170 3.52 -9.84 -1.58
C GLU A 170 3.66 -11.35 -1.70
N GLN A 171 2.73 -12.03 -2.37
CA GLN A 171 2.81 -13.47 -2.62
C GLN A 171 4.09 -13.86 -3.37
N GLU A 172 4.49 -13.08 -4.38
CA GLU A 172 5.70 -13.34 -5.14
C GLU A 172 6.96 -13.14 -4.28
N LEU A 173 7.00 -12.06 -3.49
CA LEU A 173 8.11 -11.77 -2.59
C LEU A 173 8.24 -12.81 -1.47
N GLU A 174 7.13 -13.29 -0.91
CA GLU A 174 7.11 -14.36 0.09
C GLU A 174 7.61 -15.68 -0.50
N GLN A 175 7.12 -16.04 -1.69
CA GLN A 175 7.53 -17.27 -2.37
C GLN A 175 9.04 -17.27 -2.60
N GLU A 176 9.59 -16.14 -3.05
CA GLU A 176 11.03 -15.98 -3.24
C GLU A 176 11.83 -16.12 -1.94
N GLN A 177 11.32 -15.56 -0.84
CA GLN A 177 11.97 -15.72 0.47
C GLN A 177 11.97 -17.18 0.93
N ARG A 178 10.87 -17.92 0.69
CA ARG A 178 10.79 -19.36 1.01
C ARG A 178 11.77 -20.17 0.16
N GLU A 179 11.88 -19.88 -1.13
CA GLU A 179 12.83 -20.55 -2.03
C GLU A 179 14.29 -20.30 -1.62
N LYS A 180 14.63 -19.03 -1.29
CA LYS A 180 15.96 -18.69 -0.77
C LYS A 180 16.27 -19.39 0.55
N HIS A 181 15.29 -19.48 1.45
CA HIS A 181 15.44 -20.18 2.71
C HIS A 181 15.64 -21.69 2.50
N ALA A 182 14.85 -22.33 1.62
CA ALA A 182 15.01 -23.73 1.28
C ALA A 182 16.37 -24.03 0.62
N ALA A 183 16.83 -23.17 -0.29
CA ALA A 183 18.14 -23.28 -0.92
C ALA A 183 19.28 -23.14 0.11
N PHE A 184 19.13 -22.23 1.07
CA PHE A 184 20.09 -22.07 2.17
C PHE A 184 20.16 -23.32 3.06
N LEU A 185 19.01 -23.88 3.46
CA LEU A 185 18.96 -25.12 4.23
C LEU A 185 19.60 -26.29 3.47
N HIS A 186 19.28 -26.44 2.18
CA HIS A 186 19.89 -27.46 1.33
C HIS A 186 21.41 -27.28 1.22
N ALA A 187 21.90 -26.04 1.06
CA ALA A 187 23.34 -25.77 1.04
C ALA A 187 24.01 -26.15 2.36
N ALA A 188 23.37 -25.82 3.49
CA ALA A 188 23.86 -26.16 4.82
C ALA A 188 23.91 -27.68 5.09
N GLU A 189 23.01 -28.47 4.52
CA GLU A 189 23.07 -29.93 4.65
C GLU A 189 24.34 -30.52 4.02
N HIS A 190 24.86 -29.86 2.98
CA HIS A 190 26.01 -30.32 2.19
C HIS A 190 27.31 -29.59 2.54
N ASP A 191 27.28 -28.64 3.49
CA ASP A 191 28.42 -27.90 4.00
C ASP A 191 28.56 -28.12 5.52
N PRO A 192 29.54 -28.93 5.96
CA PRO A 192 29.75 -29.25 7.38
C PRO A 192 30.00 -28.01 8.25
N GLU A 193 30.68 -26.98 7.74
CA GLU A 193 30.99 -25.76 8.49
C GLU A 193 29.73 -24.92 8.68
N LEU A 194 28.92 -24.80 7.63
CA LEU A 194 27.65 -24.06 7.68
C LEU A 194 26.63 -24.77 8.58
N ARG A 195 26.63 -26.10 8.59
CA ARG A 195 25.81 -26.92 9.50
C ARG A 195 26.19 -26.69 10.96
N GLU A 196 27.48 -26.73 11.28
CA GLU A 196 27.96 -26.49 12.65
C GLU A 196 27.63 -25.07 13.12
N LEU A 197 27.71 -24.07 12.23
CA LEU A 197 27.30 -22.70 12.53
C LEU A 197 25.80 -22.60 12.83
N LEU A 198 24.94 -23.26 12.05
CA LEU A 198 23.50 -23.26 12.28
C LEU A 198 23.11 -23.97 13.57
N GLU A 199 23.77 -25.08 13.91
CA GLU A 199 23.57 -25.77 15.19
C GLU A 199 23.95 -24.87 16.37
N LYS A 200 25.05 -24.11 16.27
CA LYS A 200 25.44 -23.11 17.28
C LYS A 200 24.42 -21.97 17.41
N ILE A 201 23.89 -21.46 16.30
CA ILE A 201 22.86 -20.42 16.32
C ILE A 201 21.55 -20.96 16.92
N ALA A 202 21.16 -22.18 16.58
CA ALA A 202 19.96 -22.81 17.14
C ALA A 202 20.10 -23.06 18.65
N ASP A 203 21.25 -23.55 19.11
CA ASP A 203 21.57 -23.73 20.53
C ASP A 203 21.56 -22.39 21.28
N PHE A 204 22.06 -21.31 20.66
CA PHE A 204 22.00 -19.95 21.19
C PHE A 204 20.56 -19.48 21.45
N TYR A 205 19.64 -19.69 20.50
CA TYR A 205 18.23 -19.29 20.67
C TYR A 205 17.47 -20.20 21.64
N ALA A 206 17.83 -21.48 21.72
CA ALA A 206 17.22 -22.42 22.65
C ALA A 206 17.70 -22.23 24.09
N HIS A 207 18.92 -21.72 24.28
CA HIS A 207 19.58 -21.57 25.58
C HIS A 207 20.25 -20.20 25.77
N PRO A 208 19.49 -19.09 25.72
CA PRO A 208 20.04 -17.73 25.85
C PRO A 208 20.75 -17.49 27.21
N GLU A 209 20.42 -18.26 28.24
CA GLU A 209 21.02 -18.22 29.58
C GLU A 209 22.52 -18.59 29.59
N ARG A 210 23.01 -19.31 28.58
CA ARG A 210 24.44 -19.71 28.48
C ARG A 210 25.39 -18.53 28.22
N LEU A 211 24.86 -17.33 27.92
CA LEU A 211 25.64 -16.09 27.76
C LEU A 211 25.87 -15.32 29.06
N ILE A 212 24.98 -15.49 30.04
CA ILE A 212 25.16 -14.84 31.34
C ILE A 212 26.12 -15.73 32.10
N GLY A 213 27.41 -15.47 31.92
CA GLY A 213 28.47 -16.12 32.70
C GLY A 213 28.09 -16.16 34.18
N SER A 214 28.34 -17.31 34.81
CA SER A 214 28.02 -17.58 36.21
C SER A 214 28.20 -16.33 37.08
N PRO A 215 27.23 -15.97 37.94
CA PRO A 215 27.42 -14.85 38.85
C PRO A 215 28.71 -15.12 39.62
N LEU A 216 29.67 -14.20 39.51
CA LEU A 216 30.90 -14.23 40.29
C LEU A 216 30.51 -14.50 41.73
N ALA A 217 30.96 -15.66 42.23
CA ALA A 217 30.72 -16.09 43.60
C ALA A 217 31.10 -14.94 44.53
N GLN A 218 30.10 -14.36 45.20
CA GLN A 218 30.35 -13.46 46.32
C GLN A 218 31.12 -14.26 47.36
N GLY A 219 32.41 -13.93 47.51
CA GLY A 219 33.28 -14.50 48.51
C GLY A 219 32.71 -14.26 49.90
N GLY A 220 32.12 -15.30 50.49
CA GLY A 220 31.89 -15.36 51.91
C GLY A 220 33.22 -15.52 52.63
N SER A 221 33.70 -14.46 53.26
CA SER A 221 34.64 -14.59 54.37
C SER A 221 33.89 -14.22 55.65
N LYS A 222 33.50 -15.26 56.40
CA LYS A 222 33.31 -15.15 57.83
C LYS A 222 34.72 -15.17 58.42
N ASP A 223 35.10 -14.11 59.13
CA ASP A 223 35.91 -14.31 60.33
C ASP A 223 35.46 -13.37 61.43
N THR A 224 35.14 -14.01 62.54
CA THR A 224 34.74 -13.44 63.81
C THR A 224 35.96 -13.52 64.71
N THR A 225 36.44 -12.39 65.24
CA THR A 225 37.09 -12.38 66.56
C THR A 225 36.89 -11.03 67.23
N ALA A 226 36.25 -11.11 68.39
CA ALA A 226 36.24 -10.09 69.42
C ALA A 226 37.65 -9.85 69.97
N ASN A 227 37.93 -8.63 70.42
CA ASN A 227 38.48 -8.39 71.76
C ASN A 227 38.34 -6.90 72.12
N THR A 228 37.83 -6.71 73.34
CA THR A 228 38.03 -5.60 74.30
C THR A 228 38.70 -4.32 73.83
#